data_AF-A0A5C7M1F5-F1
#
_entry.id   AF-A0A5C7M1F5-F1
#
_cell.length_a   1.000
_cell.length_b   1.000
_cell.length_c   1.000
_cell.angle_alpha   90.00
_cell.angle_beta   90.00
_cell.angle_gamma   90.00
#
_symmetry.space_group_name_H-M   'P 1'
#
loop_
_entity.id
_entity.type
_entity.pdbx_description
1 polymer ?
#
loop_
_entity_poly.entity_id
_entity_poly.type
_entity_poly.pdbx_seq_one_letter_code
_entity_poly.pdbx_strand_id
1 'polypeptide(L)'
;MSTREQRRNIHTKKFMGGRMSPRELHAKLAFPAGSKCHYCGKPPIAKLTSFAEEDEMLKRDPNLKIHKMAEPNRYAQMRAKFKPGWFLRINTVYSCPDCLPGAEKAAAKLPSWIFVDIDRGPKDIPIVSGYGS
;
A
#
# COMPACT_ATOMS: atom_id res chain seq x y z
N MET A 1 -18.93 6.40 51.65
CA MET A 1 -18.82 6.44 50.17
C MET A 1 -17.35 6.47 49.81
N SER A 2 -16.77 5.32 49.44
CA SER A 2 -15.35 5.19 49.13
C SER A 2 -15.13 5.43 47.63
N THR A 3 -14.50 6.54 47.29
CA THR A 3 -14.05 6.86 45.94
C THR A 3 -12.84 5.97 45.60
N ARG A 4 -13.11 4.85 44.90
CA ARG A 4 -12.06 4.07 44.24
C ARG A 4 -11.43 4.93 43.15
N GLU A 5 -10.27 5.51 43.43
CA GLU A 5 -9.35 6.04 42.44
C GLU A 5 -8.98 4.92 41.46
N GLN A 6 -9.57 4.95 40.27
CA GLN A 6 -9.14 4.12 39.16
C GLN A 6 -7.75 4.59 38.73
N ARG A 7 -6.71 3.92 39.23
CA ARG A 7 -5.36 4.01 38.66
C ARG A 7 -5.43 3.51 37.22
N ARG A 8 -5.63 4.43 36.27
CA ARG A 8 -5.41 4.17 34.85
C ARG A 8 -3.93 3.79 34.74
N ASN A 9 -3.64 2.54 34.40
CA ASN A 9 -2.30 2.16 33.96
C ASN A 9 -2.05 2.86 32.62
N ILE A 10 -1.57 4.10 32.66
CA ILE A 10 -1.21 4.96 31.51
C ILE A 10 0.17 4.52 30.99
N HIS A 11 0.35 3.22 30.77
CA HIS A 11 1.58 2.68 30.21
C HIS A 11 1.25 1.96 28.91
N THR A 12 0.59 2.66 27.99
CA THR A 12 0.57 2.22 26.60
C THR A 12 2.03 2.26 26.13
N LYS A 13 2.60 1.08 25.86
CA LYS A 13 3.99 0.98 25.39
C LYS A 13 4.09 1.74 24.06
N LYS A 14 4.82 2.85 24.07
CA LYS A 14 5.16 3.59 22.85
C LYS A 14 5.91 2.63 21.92
N PHE A 15 5.65 2.73 20.61
CA PHE A 15 6.28 1.90 19.59
C PHE A 15 7.81 1.96 19.72
N MET A 16 8.49 0.80 19.82
CA MET A 16 9.93 0.71 20.09
C MET A 16 10.42 1.58 21.27
N GLY A 17 9.62 1.73 22.33
CA GLY A 17 9.96 2.57 23.48
C GLY A 17 9.97 4.08 23.18
N GLY A 18 9.36 4.51 22.07
CA GLY A 18 9.32 5.92 21.63
C GLY A 18 10.50 6.36 20.77
N ARG A 19 11.38 5.44 20.35
CA ARG A 19 12.55 5.74 19.51
C ARG A 19 12.22 5.97 18.04
N MET A 20 11.05 5.49 17.59
CA MET A 20 10.63 5.53 16.20
C MET A 20 9.11 5.45 16.14
N SER A 21 8.48 5.99 15.10
CA SER A 21 7.06 5.75 14.83
C SER A 21 6.85 4.46 14.03
N PRO A 22 5.69 3.78 14.15
CA PRO A 22 5.34 2.67 13.28
C PRO A 22 5.45 3.01 11.80
N ARG A 23 5.09 4.24 11.44
CA ARG A 23 5.11 4.75 10.08
C ARG A 23 6.54 4.94 9.54
N GLU A 24 7.45 5.41 10.38
CA GLU A 24 8.88 5.49 10.05
C GLU A 24 9.50 4.11 9.84
N LEU A 25 9.14 3.13 10.67
CA LEU A 25 9.61 1.76 10.49
C LEU A 25 9.06 1.15 9.20
N HIS A 26 7.77 1.34 8.93
CA HIS A 26 7.13 0.90 7.70
C HIS A 26 7.83 1.51 6.48
N ALA A 27 8.06 2.82 6.47
CA ALA A 27 8.72 3.48 5.35
C ALA A 27 10.15 2.96 5.10
N LYS A 28 10.87 2.53 6.15
CA LYS A 28 12.20 1.94 6.02
C LYS A 28 12.22 0.53 5.45
N LEU A 29 11.19 -0.28 5.73
CA LEU A 29 11.19 -1.71 5.42
C LEU A 29 10.27 -2.10 4.25
N ALA A 30 9.18 -1.36 4.03
CA ALA A 30 8.14 -1.74 3.08
C ALA A 30 8.48 -1.39 1.61
N PHE A 31 9.44 -0.49 1.39
CA PHE A 31 9.80 -0.02 0.05
C PHE A 31 11.18 -0.51 -0.38
N PRO A 32 11.38 -0.84 -1.67
CA PRO A 32 12.69 -1.22 -2.19
C PRO A 32 13.74 -0.14 -1.92
N ALA A 33 15.00 -0.57 -1.76
CA ALA A 33 16.13 0.35 -1.58
C ALA A 33 16.22 1.34 -2.75
N GLY A 34 16.36 2.63 -2.44
CA GLY A 34 16.45 3.69 -3.45
C GLY A 34 15.11 4.14 -4.04
N SER A 35 13.98 3.62 -3.55
CA SER A 35 12.65 4.11 -3.93
C SER A 35 12.49 5.59 -3.58
N LYS A 36 11.88 6.35 -4.50
CA LYS A 36 11.66 7.80 -4.39
C LYS A 36 10.23 8.13 -4.73
N CYS A 37 9.72 9.20 -4.14
CA CYS A 37 8.46 9.79 -4.54
C CYS A 37 8.51 10.16 -6.02
N HIS A 38 7.52 9.69 -6.78
CA HIS A 38 7.43 9.93 -8.22
C HIS A 38 7.37 11.42 -8.59
N TYR A 39 6.80 12.25 -7.71
CA TYR A 39 6.54 13.67 -8.00
C TYR A 39 7.66 14.62 -7.57
N CYS A 40 8.35 14.32 -6.46
CA CYS A 40 9.30 15.27 -5.86
C CYS A 40 10.63 14.64 -5.42
N GLY A 41 10.83 13.34 -5.65
CA GLY A 41 12.09 12.66 -5.34
C GLY A 41 12.37 12.41 -3.85
N LYS A 42 11.56 12.93 -2.93
CA LYS A 42 11.66 12.70 -1.48
C LYS A 42 11.44 11.21 -1.12
N PRO A 43 11.89 10.76 0.07
CA PRO A 43 11.61 9.41 0.56
C PRO A 43 10.11 9.11 0.57
N PRO A 44 9.68 7.94 0.06
CA PRO A 44 8.28 7.57 0.03
C PRO A 44 7.77 7.12 1.39
N ILE A 45 6.49 7.35 1.63
CA ILE A 45 5.77 6.90 2.82
C ILE A 45 4.58 6.00 2.48
N ALA A 46 4.16 6.01 1.22
CA ALA A 46 3.04 5.22 0.72
C ALA A 46 3.32 4.67 -0.69
N LYS A 47 2.73 3.51 -0.97
CA LYS A 47 2.76 2.84 -2.28
C LYS A 47 1.34 2.73 -2.82
N LEU A 48 1.16 3.21 -4.04
CA LEU A 48 -0.08 3.08 -4.79
C LEU A 48 0.14 2.06 -5.90
N THR A 49 -0.61 0.97 -5.90
CA THR A 49 -0.50 -0.08 -6.92
C THR A 49 -1.82 -0.19 -7.66
N SER A 50 -1.80 -0.01 -8.97
CA SER A 50 -2.99 -0.15 -9.82
C SER A 50 -3.06 -1.54 -10.43
N PHE A 51 -4.23 -2.16 -10.29
CA PHE A 51 -4.57 -3.48 -10.77
C PHE A 51 -5.74 -3.42 -11.74
N ALA A 52 -5.75 -4.26 -12.75
CA ALA A 52 -6.92 -4.47 -13.59
C ALA A 52 -7.18 -5.96 -13.78
N GLU A 53 -8.43 -6.33 -13.98
CA GLU A 53 -8.81 -7.72 -14.26
C GLU A 53 -8.17 -8.20 -15.57
N GLU A 54 -7.60 -9.41 -15.54
CA GLU A 54 -6.91 -10.00 -16.70
C GLU A 54 -7.86 -10.09 -17.90
N ASP A 55 -9.10 -10.54 -17.70
CA ASP A 55 -10.08 -10.74 -18.76
C ASP A 55 -10.50 -9.42 -19.42
N GLU A 56 -10.59 -8.34 -18.64
CA GLU A 56 -10.98 -7.03 -19.16
C GLU A 56 -9.83 -6.37 -19.93
N MET A 57 -8.59 -6.54 -19.45
CA MET A 57 -7.39 -6.09 -20.15
C MET A 57 -7.20 -6.82 -21.48
N LEU A 58 -7.41 -8.14 -21.51
CA LEU A 58 -7.28 -8.95 -22.73
C LEU A 58 -8.34 -8.62 -23.80
N LYS A 59 -9.50 -8.07 -23.40
CA LYS A 59 -10.52 -7.57 -24.33
C LYS A 59 -10.12 -6.22 -24.93
N ARG A 60 -9.48 -5.34 -24.16
CA ARG A 60 -9.13 -3.98 -24.60
C ARG A 60 -7.86 -3.93 -25.41
N ASP A 61 -6.84 -4.68 -25.02
CA ASP A 61 -5.56 -4.70 -25.72
C ASP A 61 -5.21 -6.13 -26.15
N PRO A 62 -5.48 -6.47 -27.43
CA PRO A 62 -5.13 -7.76 -27.99
C PRO A 62 -3.63 -8.06 -27.95
N ASN A 63 -2.76 -7.04 -27.88
CA ASN A 63 -1.31 -7.25 -27.85
C ASN A 63 -0.85 -7.91 -26.55
N LEU A 64 -1.61 -7.78 -25.45
CA LEU A 64 -1.31 -8.54 -24.22
C LEU A 64 -1.34 -10.05 -24.45
N LYS A 65 -2.13 -10.56 -25.41
CA LYS A 65 -2.13 -11.99 -25.76
C LYS A 65 -0.79 -12.40 -26.37
N ILE A 66 -0.19 -11.54 -27.18
CA ILE A 66 1.12 -11.77 -27.79
C ILE A 66 2.19 -11.78 -26.70
N HIS A 67 2.18 -10.80 -25.78
CA HIS A 67 3.13 -10.76 -24.66
C HIS A 67 2.97 -11.97 -23.72
N LYS A 68 1.75 -12.45 -23.51
CA LYS A 68 1.48 -13.67 -22.74
C LYS A 68 2.11 -14.92 -23.38
N MET A 69 2.14 -14.99 -24.71
CA MET A 69 2.76 -16.10 -25.44
C MET A 69 4.29 -15.95 -25.57
N ALA A 70 4.77 -14.74 -25.86
CA ALA A 70 6.18 -14.46 -26.10
C ALA A 70 7.02 -14.47 -24.83
N GLU A 71 6.51 -13.93 -23.72
CA GLU A 71 7.25 -13.77 -22.46
C GLU A 71 6.42 -14.24 -21.25
N PRO A 72 6.10 -15.55 -21.16
CA PRO A 72 5.20 -16.07 -20.14
C PRO A 72 5.69 -15.80 -18.71
N ASN A 73 7.01 -15.82 -18.50
CA ASN A 73 7.62 -15.60 -17.17
C ASN A 73 7.39 -14.17 -16.66
N ARG A 74 7.57 -13.16 -17.51
CA ARG A 74 7.34 -11.76 -17.14
C ARG A 74 5.86 -11.49 -16.92
N TYR A 75 5.02 -12.04 -17.78
CA TYR A 75 3.58 -11.94 -17.66
C TYR A 75 3.07 -12.56 -16.34
N ALA A 76 3.63 -13.70 -15.92
CA ALA A 76 3.29 -14.34 -14.65
C ALA A 76 3.68 -13.48 -13.44
N GLN A 77 4.77 -12.71 -13.50
CA GLN A 77 5.18 -11.79 -12.41
C GLN A 77 4.26 -10.56 -12.30
N MET A 78 3.64 -10.13 -13.40
CA MET A 78 2.66 -9.06 -13.40
C MET A 78 1.32 -9.52 -12.80
N ARG A 79 1.03 -10.81 -12.84
CA ARG A 79 -0.24 -11.35 -12.34
C ARG A 79 -0.25 -11.46 -10.81
N ALA A 80 -1.35 -11.01 -10.24
CA ALA A 80 -1.69 -11.18 -8.84
C ALA A 80 -3.04 -11.91 -8.74
N LYS A 81 -3.12 -12.93 -7.87
CA LYS A 81 -4.37 -13.64 -7.59
C LYS A 81 -5.09 -12.95 -6.44
N PHE A 82 -6.27 -12.42 -6.71
CA PHE A 82 -7.19 -11.95 -5.68
C PHE A 82 -8.34 -12.95 -5.52
N LYS A 83 -9.18 -12.75 -4.48
CA LYS A 83 -10.37 -13.59 -4.26
C LYS A 83 -11.30 -13.69 -5.49
N PRO A 84 -11.65 -12.58 -6.18
CA PRO A 84 -12.55 -12.64 -7.33
C PRO A 84 -11.90 -13.18 -8.61
N GLY A 85 -10.56 -13.18 -8.73
CA GLY A 85 -9.91 -13.62 -9.97
C GLY A 85 -8.46 -13.20 -10.11
N TRP A 86 -7.98 -13.27 -11.36
CA TRP A 86 -6.63 -12.85 -11.73
C TRP A 86 -6.61 -11.38 -12.15
N PHE A 87 -5.68 -10.65 -11.56
CA PHE A 87 -5.45 -9.25 -11.85
C PHE A 87 -4.05 -9.06 -12.38
N LEU A 88 -3.87 -8.11 -13.29
CA LEU A 88 -2.60 -7.64 -13.77
C LEU A 88 -2.21 -6.38 -13.01
N ARG A 89 -1.01 -6.38 -12.43
CA ARG A 89 -0.38 -5.19 -11.89
C ARG A 89 0.08 -4.32 -13.05
N ILE A 90 -0.55 -3.16 -13.20
CA ILE A 90 -0.25 -2.22 -14.29
C ILE A 90 0.90 -1.30 -13.90
N ASN A 91 0.81 -0.70 -12.72
CA ASN A 91 1.77 0.30 -12.28
C ASN A 91 1.88 0.31 -10.75
N THR A 92 3.05 0.69 -10.27
CA THR A 92 3.36 0.90 -8.86
C THR A 92 4.02 2.26 -8.72
N VAL A 93 3.38 3.17 -7.99
CA VAL A 93 3.85 4.53 -7.77
C VAL A 93 4.09 4.75 -6.30
N TYR A 94 5.23 5.35 -5.96
CA TYR A 94 5.57 5.73 -4.59
C TYR A 94 5.32 7.21 -4.37
N SER A 95 4.83 7.57 -3.19
CA SER A 95 4.54 8.97 -2.82
C SER A 95 5.07 9.34 -1.44
N CYS A 96 5.56 10.58 -1.32
CA CYS A 96 5.92 11.19 -0.04
C CYS A 96 4.65 11.74 0.66
N PRO A 97 4.70 12.10 1.95
CA PRO A 97 3.52 12.58 2.68
C PRO A 97 2.89 13.83 2.04
N ASP A 98 3.70 14.73 1.48
CA ASP A 98 3.22 15.98 0.86
C ASP A 98 2.47 15.72 -0.45
N CYS A 99 2.97 14.78 -1.27
CA CYS A 99 2.41 14.48 -2.59
C CYS A 99 1.31 13.41 -2.55
N LEU A 100 1.17 12.67 -1.46
CA LEU A 100 0.14 11.66 -1.26
C LEU A 100 -1.28 12.14 -1.61
N PRO A 101 -1.77 13.29 -1.10
CA PRO A 101 -3.14 13.74 -1.44
C PRO A 101 -3.33 14.00 -2.94
N GLY A 102 -2.28 14.45 -3.64
CA GLY A 102 -2.31 14.60 -5.10
C GLY A 102 -2.33 13.25 -5.81
N ALA A 103 -1.50 12.31 -5.36
CA ALA A 103 -1.44 10.95 -5.89
C ALA A 103 -2.77 10.21 -5.72
N GLU A 104 -3.46 10.37 -4.59
CA GLU A 104 -4.76 9.78 -4.32
C GLU A 104 -5.85 10.36 -5.21
N LYS A 105 -5.85 11.68 -5.41
CA LYS A 105 -6.75 12.33 -6.38
C LYS A 105 -6.52 11.86 -7.80
N ALA A 106 -5.25 11.63 -8.19
CA ALA A 106 -4.92 11.08 -9.50
C ALA A 106 -5.38 9.61 -9.62
N ALA A 107 -5.17 8.81 -8.59
CA ALA A 107 -5.64 7.43 -8.52
C ALA A 107 -7.18 7.34 -8.62
N ALA A 108 -7.91 8.26 -7.98
CA ALA A 108 -9.36 8.31 -8.06
C ALA A 108 -9.91 8.69 -9.44
N LYS A 109 -9.07 9.27 -10.33
CA LYS A 109 -9.44 9.59 -11.72
C LYS A 109 -9.19 8.43 -12.68
N LEU A 110 -8.64 7.32 -12.21
CA LEU A 110 -8.47 6.14 -13.05
C LEU A 110 -9.83 5.59 -13.48
N PRO A 111 -9.90 4.90 -14.64
CA PRO A 111 -11.11 4.23 -15.07
C PRO A 111 -11.71 3.32 -13.99
N SER A 112 -13.04 3.21 -13.96
CA SER A 112 -13.82 2.52 -12.91
C SER A 112 -13.49 1.03 -12.73
N TRP A 113 -12.87 0.41 -13.72
CA TRP A 113 -12.47 -0.98 -13.73
C TRP A 113 -11.04 -1.22 -13.22
N ILE A 114 -10.31 -0.15 -12.90
CA ILE A 114 -8.99 -0.23 -12.30
C ILE A 114 -9.13 -0.16 -10.79
N PHE A 115 -8.59 -1.16 -10.12
CA PHE A 115 -8.52 -1.23 -8.67
C PHE A 115 -7.20 -0.62 -8.21
N VAL A 116 -7.25 0.28 -7.23
CA VAL A 116 -6.04 0.88 -6.66
C VAL A 116 -5.90 0.43 -5.22
N ASP A 117 -4.79 -0.24 -4.93
CA ASP A 117 -4.37 -0.52 -3.57
C ASP A 117 -3.45 0.59 -3.08
N ILE A 118 -3.81 1.22 -1.96
CA ILE A 118 -3.08 2.33 -1.36
C ILE A 118 -2.53 1.87 0.00
N ASP A 119 -1.26 1.50 0.00
CA ASP A 119 -0.53 1.13 1.19
C ASP A 119 0.04 2.39 1.85
N ARG A 120 -0.65 2.88 2.89
CA ARG A 120 -0.25 4.05 3.69
C ARG A 120 0.63 3.69 4.90
N GLY A 121 0.89 2.41 5.12
CA GLY A 121 1.44 1.89 6.36
C GLY A 121 0.48 2.00 7.55
N PRO A 122 0.90 1.51 8.73
CA PRO A 122 0.12 1.61 9.96
C PRO A 122 -0.02 3.07 10.40
N LYS A 123 -1.17 3.40 10.99
CA LYS A 123 -1.34 4.66 11.74
C LYS A 123 -0.42 4.65 12.96
N ASP A 124 -0.03 5.83 13.44
CA ASP A 124 0.76 6.02 14.65
C ASP A 124 -0.08 5.77 15.92
N ILE A 125 -0.64 4.57 16.02
CA ILE A 125 -1.40 4.08 17.16
C ILE A 125 -0.42 3.32 18.06
N PRO A 126 -0.47 3.51 19.39
CA PRO A 126 0.41 2.76 20.29
C PRO A 126 0.14 1.26 20.16
N ILE A 127 1.19 0.43 20.29
CA ILE A 127 1.07 -1.02 20.18
C ILE A 127 0.22 -1.52 21.35
N VAL A 128 -0.99 -1.97 21.05
CA VAL A 128 -1.81 -2.72 22.01
C VAL A 128 -1.44 -4.19 21.82
N SER A 129 -0.67 -4.75 22.75
CA SER A 129 -0.42 -6.19 22.80
C SER A 129 -1.69 -6.87 23.34
N GLY A 130 -2.63 -7.13 22.44
CA GLY A 130 -3.82 -7.93 22.69
C GLY A 130 -4.24 -8.60 21.40
N TYR A 131 -4.84 -9.79 21.50
CA TYR A 131 -5.59 -10.37 20.39
C TYR A 131 -6.71 -9.38 20.03
N GLY A 132 -6.52 -8.63 18.94
CA GLY A 132 -7.43 -7.58 18.51
C GLY A 132 -8.66 -8.18 17.83
N SER A 133 -9.80 -8.03 18.48
CA SER A 133 -11.13 -7.81 17.88
C SER A 133 -11.20 -6.43 17.22
#